data_AF-A0A518ICZ4-F1
#
_entry.id   AF-A0A518ICZ4-F1
#
_cell.length_a   1.000
_cell.length_b   1.000
_cell.length_c   1.000
_cell.angle_alpha   90.00
_cell.angle_beta   90.00
_cell.angle_gamma   90.00
#
_symmetry.space_group_name_H-M   'P 1'
#
loop_
_entity.id
_entity.type
_entity.pdbx_description
1 polymer ?
#
loop_
_entity_poly.entity_id
_entity_poly.type
_entity_poly.pdbx_seq_one_letter_code
_entity_poly.pdbx_strand_id
1 'polypeptide(L)'
;MREIMIGGMLAPIVLVMPYLIYLHSQYLRFKNEIPRFRNEDDIQKLKNLAAAQMQGTPTLLKIVHYFPALIWITGMLMGDLYWADLFFYIVLPYLVMGVFCIVAGSPPVKIGQFPVEDQNLETQRDHIVHVWLHETHPDW
;
A
#
# COMPACT_ATOMS: atom_id res chain seq x y z
N MET A 1 -15.36 -17.27 -22.17
CA MET A 1 -14.27 -16.30 -22.39
C MET A 1 -14.42 -15.11 -21.47
N ARG A 2 -15.63 -14.56 -21.39
CA ARG A 2 -16.06 -13.56 -20.41
C ARG A 2 -15.58 -13.83 -18.97
N GLU A 3 -15.73 -15.04 -18.44
CA GLU A 3 -15.36 -15.37 -17.05
C GLU A 3 -13.85 -15.25 -16.82
N ILE A 4 -13.04 -15.69 -17.77
CA ILE A 4 -11.57 -15.58 -17.73
C ILE A 4 -11.17 -14.10 -17.77
N MET A 5 -11.83 -13.29 -18.60
CA MET A 5 -11.59 -11.86 -18.68
C MET A 5 -11.97 -11.14 -17.38
N ILE A 6 -13.13 -11.44 -16.80
CA ILE A 6 -13.54 -10.90 -15.50
C ILE A 6 -12.54 -11.31 -14.41
N GLY A 7 -12.12 -12.58 -14.39
CA GLY A 7 -11.09 -13.06 -13.47
C GLY A 7 -9.77 -12.28 -13.61
N GLY A 8 -9.35 -12.01 -14.85
CA GLY A 8 -8.16 -11.20 -15.13
C GLY A 8 -8.31 -9.73 -14.71
N MET A 9 -9.51 -9.15 -14.85
CA MET A 9 -9.81 -7.78 -14.38
C MET A 9 -9.75 -7.66 -12.85
N LEU A 10 -10.19 -8.70 -12.13
CA LEU A 10 -10.22 -8.71 -10.66
C LEU A 10 -8.89 -9.11 -10.02
N ALA A 11 -8.07 -9.91 -10.70
CA ALA A 11 -6.81 -10.45 -10.17
C ALA A 11 -5.89 -9.37 -9.53
N PRO A 12 -5.70 -8.19 -10.15
CA PRO A 12 -5.04 -7.04 -9.54
C PRO A 12 -5.48 -6.71 -8.12
N ILE A 13 -6.78 -6.48 -7.90
CA ILE A 13 -7.32 -6.10 -6.60
C ILE A 13 -7.20 -7.27 -5.62
N VAL A 14 -7.49 -8.49 -6.08
CA VAL A 14 -7.39 -9.70 -5.24
C VAL A 14 -5.96 -9.95 -4.76
N LEU A 15 -4.94 -9.55 -5.52
CA LEU A 15 -3.54 -9.67 -5.12
C LEU A 15 -3.09 -8.48 -4.25
N VAL A 16 -3.46 -7.25 -4.63
CA VAL A 16 -3.01 -6.03 -3.96
C VAL A 16 -3.68 -5.85 -2.60
N MET A 17 -4.98 -6.13 -2.47
CA MET A 17 -5.72 -5.90 -1.22
C MET A 17 -5.16 -6.71 -0.04
N PRO A 18 -4.95 -8.04 -0.14
CA PRO A 18 -4.31 -8.81 0.94
C PRO A 18 -2.92 -8.28 1.29
N TYR A 19 -2.16 -7.82 0.29
CA TYR A 19 -0.84 -7.24 0.52
C TYR A 19 -0.93 -5.92 1.31
N LEU A 20 -1.83 -5.00 0.93
CA LEU A 20 -2.08 -3.77 1.68
C LEU A 20 -2.58 -4.04 3.10
N ILE A 21 -3.47 -5.02 3.28
CA ILE A 21 -3.94 -5.46 4.60
C ILE A 21 -2.77 -6.00 5.43
N TYR A 22 -1.89 -6.80 4.82
CA TYR A 22 -0.68 -7.30 5.48
C TYR A 22 0.23 -6.15 5.93
N LEU A 23 0.54 -5.19 5.06
CA LEU A 23 1.35 -4.01 5.42
C LEU A 23 0.70 -3.18 6.53
N HIS A 24 -0.62 -2.97 6.45
CA HIS A 24 -1.36 -2.26 7.49
C HIS A 24 -1.30 -3.00 8.84
N SER A 25 -1.40 -4.34 8.81
CA SER A 25 -1.30 -5.15 10.03
C SER A 25 0.09 -5.06 10.69
N GLN A 26 1.17 -4.99 9.90
CA GLN A 26 2.52 -4.79 10.41
C GLN A 26 2.66 -3.43 11.08
N TYR A 27 2.09 -2.38 10.49
CA TYR A 27 2.02 -1.05 11.10
C TYR A 27 1.23 -1.06 12.43
N LEU A 28 0.07 -1.72 12.47
CA LEU A 28 -0.72 -1.81 13.70
C LEU A 28 0.01 -2.56 14.82
N ARG A 29 0.72 -3.65 14.48
CA ARG A 29 1.59 -4.37 15.42
C ARG A 29 2.68 -3.46 15.96
N PHE A 30 3.41 -2.78 15.08
CA PHE A 30 4.44 -1.82 15.45
C PHE A 30 3.90 -0.73 16.39
N LYS A 31 2.75 -0.14 16.07
CA LYS A 31 2.10 0.89 16.89
C LYS A 31 1.76 0.39 18.30
N ASN A 32 1.32 -0.87 18.42
CA ASN A 32 0.98 -1.46 19.71
C ASN A 32 2.23 -1.79 20.55
N GLU A 33 3.32 -2.18 19.88
CA GLU A 33 4.60 -2.48 20.53
C GLU A 33 5.36 -1.21 20.96
N ILE A 34 5.31 -0.15 20.12
CA ILE A 34 6.06 1.09 20.30
C ILE A 34 5.10 2.28 20.31
N PRO A 35 4.40 2.53 21.44
CA PRO A 35 3.55 3.70 21.57
C PRO A 35 4.34 5.01 21.70
N ARG A 36 5.62 4.92 22.07
CA ARG A 36 6.59 6.03 22.15
C ARG A 36 8.00 5.49 21.89
N PHE A 37 8.86 6.28 21.25
CA PHE A 37 10.25 5.92 21.00
C PHE A 37 11.10 6.21 22.24
N ARG A 38 11.71 5.17 22.84
CA ARG A 38 12.46 5.27 24.10
C ARG A 38 13.97 5.11 23.93
N ASN A 39 14.37 4.40 22.89
CA ASN A 39 15.76 4.02 22.67
C ASN A 39 16.04 3.72 21.19
N GLU A 40 17.31 3.46 20.90
CA GLU A 40 17.78 3.11 19.55
C GLU A 40 17.21 1.78 19.04
N ASP A 41 16.86 0.84 19.92
CA ASP A 41 16.22 -0.42 19.51
C ASP A 41 14.85 -0.17 18.85
N ASP A 42 14.09 0.81 19.36
CA ASP A 42 12.82 1.22 18.77
C ASP A 42 13.01 1.85 17.39
N ILE A 43 14.09 2.61 17.20
CA ILE A 43 14.49 3.18 15.90
C ILE A 43 14.88 2.06 14.92
N GLN A 44 15.61 1.05 15.37
CA GLN A 44 15.96 -0.08 14.51
C GLN A 44 14.72 -0.86 14.06
N LYS A 45 13.72 -1.03 14.93
CA LYS A 45 12.43 -1.61 14.56
C LYS A 45 11.70 -0.75 13.53
N LEU A 46 11.77 0.58 13.66
CA LEU A 46 11.21 1.50 12.66
C LEU A 46 11.91 1.36 11.30
N LYS A 47 13.23 1.30 11.26
CA LYS A 47 14.02 1.06 10.02
C LYS A 47 13.60 -0.25 9.35
N ASN A 48 13.46 -1.32 10.12
CA ASN A 48 13.03 -2.63 9.59
C ASN A 48 11.61 -2.58 9.02
N LEU A 49 10.69 -1.89 9.71
CA LEU A 49 9.32 -1.69 9.20
C LEU A 49 9.35 -0.89 7.89
N ALA A 50 10.04 0.26 7.87
CA ALA A 50 10.14 1.11 6.69
C ALA A 50 10.73 0.35 5.49
N ALA A 51 11.84 -0.38 5.68
CA ALA A 51 12.45 -1.18 4.60
C ALA A 51 11.48 -2.21 4.03
N ALA A 52 10.76 -2.93 4.90
CA ALA A 52 9.79 -3.93 4.46
C ALA A 52 8.64 -3.32 3.64
N GLN A 53 8.20 -2.10 3.98
CA GLN A 53 7.13 -1.42 3.25
C GLN A 53 7.64 -0.73 1.97
N MET A 54 8.87 -0.21 1.96
CA MET A 54 9.47 0.42 0.79
C MET A 54 9.83 -0.60 -0.31
N GLN A 55 10.33 -1.78 0.04
CA GLN A 55 10.76 -2.80 -0.94
C GLN A 55 9.61 -3.35 -1.79
N GLY A 56 8.36 -3.30 -1.33
CA GLY A 56 7.24 -3.93 -2.04
C GLY A 56 6.39 -3.03 -2.92
N THR A 57 6.66 -1.72 -2.98
CA THR A 57 5.67 -0.74 -3.46
C THR A 57 5.80 -0.26 -4.93
N PRO A 58 6.97 -0.13 -5.60
CA PRO A 58 6.99 0.67 -6.84
C PRO A 58 6.69 -0.04 -8.17
N THR A 59 7.00 -1.34 -8.32
CA THR A 59 7.07 -1.94 -9.68
C THR A 59 5.87 -2.80 -10.04
N LEU A 60 5.41 -3.68 -9.14
CA LEU A 60 4.25 -4.55 -9.41
C LEU A 60 2.93 -3.76 -9.49
N LEU A 61 2.73 -2.78 -8.60
CA LEU A 61 1.50 -1.99 -8.51
C LEU A 61 1.21 -1.14 -9.76
N LYS A 62 2.24 -0.64 -10.46
CA LYS A 62 2.08 0.20 -11.65
C LYS A 62 1.60 -0.59 -12.87
N ILE A 63 2.16 -1.78 -13.10
CA ILE A 63 1.76 -2.66 -14.22
C ILE A 63 0.35 -3.21 -14.00
N VAL A 64 0.05 -3.56 -12.76
CA VAL A 64 -1.21 -4.14 -12.31
C VAL A 64 -2.39 -3.15 -12.42
N HIS A 65 -2.13 -1.83 -12.39
CA HIS A 65 -3.18 -0.81 -12.48
C HIS A 65 -3.85 -0.70 -13.85
N TYR A 66 -3.09 -0.78 -14.94
CA TYR A 66 -3.62 -0.59 -16.29
C TYR A 66 -4.15 -1.88 -16.93
N PHE A 67 -3.72 -3.03 -16.41
CA PHE A 67 -4.05 -4.35 -16.94
C PHE A 67 -5.57 -4.65 -17.01
N PRO A 68 -6.40 -4.34 -15.99
CA PRO A 68 -7.85 -4.54 -16.08
C PRO A 68 -8.52 -3.77 -17.21
N ALA A 69 -8.10 -2.51 -17.44
CA ALA A 69 -8.69 -1.68 -18.47
C ALA A 69 -8.41 -2.24 -19.88
N LEU A 70 -7.20 -2.79 -20.10
CA LEU A 70 -6.84 -3.43 -21.36
C LEU A 70 -7.68 -4.69 -21.62
N ILE A 71 -7.91 -5.52 -20.59
CA ILE A 71 -8.78 -6.69 -20.69
C ILE A 71 -10.21 -6.26 -21.02
N TRP A 72 -10.72 -5.22 -20.36
CA TRP A 72 -12.06 -4.73 -20.60
C TRP A 72 -12.25 -4.22 -22.04
N ILE A 73 -11.31 -3.42 -22.56
CA ILE A 73 -11.35 -2.96 -23.96
C ILE A 73 -11.36 -4.16 -24.92
N THR A 74 -10.50 -5.16 -24.67
CA THR A 74 -10.42 -6.36 -25.52
C THR A 74 -11.73 -7.13 -25.51
N GLY A 75 -12.32 -7.37 -24.33
CA GLY A 75 -13.59 -8.07 -24.22
C GLY A 75 -14.77 -7.29 -24.80
N MET A 76 -14.76 -5.95 -24.75
CA MET A 76 -15.76 -5.13 -25.43
C MET A 76 -15.67 -5.29 -26.95
N LEU A 77 -14.46 -5.25 -27.52
CA LEU A 77 -14.24 -5.44 -28.97
C LEU A 77 -14.64 -6.84 -29.44
N MET A 78 -14.52 -7.85 -28.58
CA MET A 78 -14.95 -9.22 -28.85
C MET A 78 -16.45 -9.47 -28.61
N GLY A 79 -17.19 -8.50 -28.06
CA GLY A 79 -18.61 -8.64 -27.72
C GLY A 79 -18.88 -9.45 -26.43
N ASP A 80 -17.84 -9.73 -25.65
CA ASP A 80 -17.91 -10.52 -24.41
C ASP A 80 -18.14 -9.67 -23.15
N LEU A 81 -17.85 -8.36 -23.20
CA LEU A 81 -17.96 -7.45 -22.06
C LEU A 81 -18.75 -6.18 -22.38
N TYR A 82 -19.40 -5.65 -21.35
CA TYR A 82 -20.26 -4.47 -21.40
C TYR A 82 -19.71 -3.34 -20.52
N TRP A 83 -20.31 -2.16 -20.63
CA TRP A 83 -20.02 -1.02 -19.75
C TRP A 83 -20.34 -1.31 -18.28
N ALA A 84 -21.35 -2.14 -18.00
CA ALA A 84 -21.64 -2.57 -16.63
C ALA A 84 -20.45 -3.34 -16.01
N ASP A 85 -19.76 -4.17 -16.80
CA ASP A 85 -18.62 -4.95 -16.32
C ASP A 85 -17.43 -4.05 -15.92
N LEU A 86 -17.21 -2.93 -16.63
CA LEU A 86 -16.22 -1.91 -16.23
C LEU A 86 -16.54 -1.38 -14.83
N PHE A 87 -17.80 -0.99 -14.62
CA PHE A 87 -18.21 -0.40 -13.36
C PHE A 87 -18.08 -1.41 -12.20
N PHE A 88 -18.61 -2.62 -12.37
CA PHE A 88 -18.65 -3.61 -11.28
C PHE A 88 -17.31 -4.28 -11.00
N TYR A 89 -16.47 -4.51 -12.01
CA TYR A 89 -15.25 -5.31 -11.85
C TYR A 89 -13.96 -4.50 -11.89
N ILE A 90 -14.03 -3.21 -12.24
CA ILE A 90 -12.88 -2.29 -12.16
C ILE A 90 -13.23 -1.14 -11.21
N VAL A 91 -14.17 -0.27 -11.59
CA VAL A 91 -14.40 0.98 -10.85
C VAL A 91 -14.77 0.72 -9.39
N LEU A 92 -15.79 -0.11 -9.13
CA LEU A 92 -16.28 -0.37 -7.78
C LEU A 92 -15.21 -0.98 -6.87
N PRO A 93 -14.48 -2.04 -7.25
CA PRO A 93 -13.37 -2.55 -6.45
C PRO A 93 -12.26 -1.53 -6.16
N TYR A 94 -11.90 -0.69 -7.14
CA TYR A 94 -10.91 0.37 -6.93
C TYR A 94 -11.43 1.46 -5.98
N LEU A 95 -12.73 1.77 -6.01
CA LEU A 95 -13.36 2.66 -5.02
C LEU A 95 -13.27 2.05 -3.61
N VAL A 96 -13.56 0.76 -3.45
CA VAL A 96 -13.46 0.07 -2.16
C VAL A 96 -12.01 0.10 -1.64
N MET A 97 -11.04 -0.18 -2.51
CA MET A 97 -9.61 -0.06 -2.17
C MET A 97 -9.24 1.38 -1.80
N GLY A 98 -9.74 2.39 -2.53
CA GLY A 98 -9.52 3.80 -2.22
C GLY A 98 -10.04 4.18 -0.84
N VAL A 99 -11.26 3.75 -0.50
CA VAL A 99 -11.84 3.95 0.84
C VAL A 99 -10.98 3.28 1.90
N PHE A 100 -10.51 2.04 1.67
CA PHE A 100 -9.60 1.35 2.58
C PHE A 100 -8.31 2.15 2.81
N CYS A 101 -7.66 2.64 1.75
CA CYS A 101 -6.44 3.44 1.86
C CYS A 101 -6.67 4.75 2.63
N ILE A 102 -7.80 5.42 2.43
CA ILE A 102 -8.17 6.64 3.16
C ILE A 102 -8.33 6.35 4.65
N VAL A 103 -9.07 5.30 5.01
CA VAL A 103 -9.34 4.92 6.40
C VAL A 103 -8.07 4.43 7.09
N ALA A 104 -7.29 3.56 6.44
CA ALA A 104 -6.02 3.07 6.93
C ALA A 104 -5.01 4.22 7.13
N GLY A 105 -5.08 5.24 6.28
CA GLY A 105 -4.17 6.39 6.25
C GLY A 105 -2.74 6.00 5.89
N SER A 106 -1.85 6.99 5.88
CA SER A 106 -0.42 6.77 5.60
C SER A 106 0.34 6.42 6.89
N PRO A 107 0.90 5.20 7.04
CA PRO A 107 1.74 4.84 8.19
C PRO A 107 2.89 5.82 8.50
N PRO A 108 3.72 6.25 7.54
CA PRO A 108 4.83 7.16 7.84
C PRO A 108 4.37 8.51 8.39
N VAL A 109 3.28 9.08 7.84
CA VAL A 109 2.71 10.34 8.34
C VAL A 109 2.25 10.21 9.79
N LYS A 110 1.62 9.08 10.14
CA LYS A 110 1.16 8.81 11.52
C LYS A 110 2.33 8.58 12.46
N ILE A 111 3.41 7.93 12.01
CA ILE A 111 4.60 7.66 12.83
C ILE A 111 5.38 8.93 13.14
N GLY A 112 5.44 9.88 12.21
CA GLY A 112 6.05 11.20 12.46
C GLY A 112 5.41 11.97 13.61
N GLN A 113 4.22 11.57 14.07
CA GLN A 113 3.51 12.18 15.20
C GLN A 113 3.71 11.44 16.53
N PHE A 114 4.48 10.35 16.56
CA PHE A 114 4.66 9.56 17.77
C PHE A 114 5.57 10.29 18.76
N PRO A 115 5.26 10.28 20.07
CA PRO A 115 6.11 10.90 21.07
C PRO A 115 7.49 10.22 21.15
N VAL A 116 8.52 11.03 21.36
CA VAL A 116 9.92 10.61 21.44
C VAL A 116 10.53 11.12 22.73
N GLU A 117 11.39 10.32 23.35
CA GLU A 117 11.99 10.62 24.66
C GLU A 117 13.12 11.66 24.59
N ASP A 118 13.85 11.72 23.47
CA ASP A 118 14.92 12.70 23.25
C ASP A 118 14.96 13.25 21.81
N GLN A 119 15.70 14.33 21.63
CA GLN A 119 15.81 15.04 20.34
C GLN A 119 16.64 14.27 19.29
N ASN A 120 17.53 13.38 19.71
CA ASN A 120 18.34 12.57 18.80
C ASN A 120 17.48 11.51 18.10
N LEU A 121 16.68 10.78 18.87
CA LEU A 121 15.71 9.82 18.39
C LEU A 121 14.65 10.50 17.51
N GLU A 122 14.28 11.74 17.81
CA GLU A 122 13.32 12.50 17.00
C GLU A 122 13.88 12.79 15.61
N THR A 123 15.12 13.27 15.56
CA THR A 123 15.83 13.54 14.30
C THR A 123 15.96 12.27 13.45
N GLN A 124 16.28 11.13 14.07
CA GLN A 124 16.37 9.84 13.38
C GLN A 124 15.01 9.36 12.85
N ARG A 125 13.95 9.44 13.68
CA ARG A 125 12.58 9.11 13.26
C ARG A 125 12.18 9.94 12.04
N ASP A 126 12.40 11.25 12.09
CA ASP A 126 11.98 12.16 11.02
C ASP A 126 12.73 11.94 9.73
N HIS A 127 14.03 11.64 9.82
CA HIS A 127 14.81 11.24 8.67
C HIS A 127 14.26 9.95 8.03
N ILE A 128 14.00 8.90 8.83
CA ILE A 128 13.42 7.66 8.32
C ILE A 128 12.04 7.89 7.69
N VAL A 129 11.19 8.69 8.31
CA VAL A 129 9.86 9.04 7.78
C VAL A 129 9.97 9.82 6.47
N HIS A 130 10.92 10.76 6.39
CA HIS A 130 11.19 11.52 5.17
C HIS A 130 11.59 10.61 4.02
N VAL A 131 12.56 9.72 4.25
CA VAL A 131 13.05 8.74 3.27
C VAL A 131 11.93 7.82 2.83
N TRP A 132 11.15 7.31 3.78
CA TRP A 132 10.04 6.43 3.48
C TRP A 132 8.94 7.11 2.63
N LEU A 133 8.75 8.42 2.77
CA LEU A 133 7.78 9.17 1.96
C LEU A 133 8.28 9.53 0.56
N HIS A 134 9.57 9.82 0.40
CA HIS A 134 10.11 10.45 -0.81
C HIS A 134 10.99 9.53 -1.65
N GLU A 135 11.60 8.51 -1.04
CA GLU A 135 12.57 7.64 -1.69
C GLU A 135 11.98 6.27 -2.00
N THR A 136 12.55 5.59 -3.01
CA THR A 136 12.15 4.22 -3.37
C THR A 136 12.91 3.16 -2.58
N HIS A 137 14.04 3.53 -1.97
CA HIS A 137 14.91 2.62 -1.25
C HIS A 137 15.38 3.24 0.08
N PRO A 138 15.61 2.40 1.11
CA PRO A 138 16.31 2.80 2.32
C PRO A 138 17.69 3.42 2.06
N ASP A 139 18.04 4.51 2.77
CA ASP A 139 19.33 5.21 2.67
C ASP A 139 20.00 5.51 4.03
N TRP A 140 19.52 4.86 5.09
CA TRP A 140 19.95 5.05 6.48
C TRP A 140 21.13 4.18 6.94
#